data_AF-A0A6C0ERC8-F1
#
_entry.id   AF-A0A6C0ERC8-F1
#
_cell.length_a   1.000
_cell.length_b   1.000
_cell.length_c   1.000
_cell.angle_alpha   90.00
_cell.angle_beta   90.00
_cell.angle_gamma   90.00
#
_symmetry.space_group_name_H-M   'P 1'
#
loop_
_entity.id
_entity.type
_entity.pdbx_description
1 polymer ?
#
loop_
_entity_poly.entity_id
_entity_poly.type
_entity_poly.pdbx_seq_one_letter_code
_entity_poly.pdbx_strand_id
1 'polypeptide(L)'
;MIKIFQFFIKTLHLWCFIIYILQKIDLKINHNIYYSRITYTHIHSKMTSTTPLVLSVNDWVPSSVKYMQPKVNDRGGKSINMVSKQTNRSLHISTPLMMTWGIADFVDEKGESDGKFSMSLNFPNSEYSTKATNDFLQKLKDFENQILDDAVTNSELWWGEEMSREVAKHTFFPFLKYSKNKDTKKIDLSKPPSIRAKVPNYNGKWGVEIYDTQSNLLFPCDNQNVTPLDFVPKQSNVACVLQCGGIWIGGKGWGLTWKLIQCIVKPREVVSVYGKCQIKLSDEERTTIEKQELKEDVDLEESETETVFQKPAPVSTEVPDSDNEEEDAAPEPVVEEPKPVVKKVVKKAPEPEAAAVAAEPTAEPAKKKIIKKKV
;
A
#
# COMPACT_ATOMS: atom_id res chain seq x y z
N MET A 1 44.08 52.92 -72.44
CA MET A 1 43.12 51.80 -72.39
C MET A 1 43.39 50.80 -71.25
N ILE A 2 44.62 50.30 -71.08
CA ILE A 2 44.95 49.24 -70.10
C ILE A 2 44.67 49.61 -68.62
N LYS A 3 44.91 50.86 -68.21
CA LYS A 3 44.67 51.30 -66.82
C LYS A 3 43.20 51.34 -66.41
N ILE A 4 42.29 51.60 -67.36
CA ILE A 4 40.83 51.62 -67.11
C ILE A 4 40.30 50.19 -66.96
N PHE A 5 40.85 49.25 -67.73
CA PHE A 5 40.48 47.83 -67.64
C PHE A 5 40.93 47.20 -66.31
N GLN A 6 42.12 47.54 -65.83
CA GLN A 6 42.62 47.15 -64.50
C GLN A 6 41.77 47.71 -63.35
N PHE A 7 41.22 48.92 -63.50
CA PHE A 7 40.31 49.51 -62.51
C PHE A 7 38.98 48.74 -62.45
N PHE A 8 38.38 48.45 -63.61
CA PHE A 8 37.13 47.67 -63.69
C PHE A 8 37.25 46.26 -63.09
N ILE A 9 38.37 45.56 -63.33
CA ILE A 9 38.60 44.23 -62.74
C ILE A 9 38.71 44.31 -61.22
N LYS A 10 39.40 45.32 -60.68
CA LYS A 10 39.51 45.50 -59.22
C LYS A 10 38.17 45.85 -58.57
N THR A 11 37.34 46.67 -59.23
CA THR A 11 36.00 47.02 -58.73
C THR A 11 35.06 45.80 -58.77
N LEU A 12 35.16 44.96 -59.81
CA LEU A 12 34.38 43.72 -59.91
C LEU A 12 34.78 42.70 -58.83
N HIS A 13 36.08 42.56 -58.55
CA HIS A 13 36.58 41.70 -57.48
C HIS A 13 36.10 42.17 -56.10
N LEU A 14 36.08 43.49 -55.87
CA LEU A 14 35.59 44.07 -54.62
C LEU A 14 34.07 43.84 -54.47
N TRP A 15 33.31 43.95 -55.56
CA TRP A 15 31.87 43.66 -55.55
C TRP A 15 31.56 42.18 -55.28
N CYS A 16 32.29 41.26 -55.91
CA CYS A 16 32.17 39.83 -55.62
C CYS A 16 32.52 39.50 -54.16
N PHE A 17 33.53 40.17 -53.60
CA PHE A 17 33.92 39.97 -52.20
C PHE A 17 32.86 40.50 -51.23
N ILE A 18 32.23 41.64 -51.53
CA ILE A 18 31.13 42.20 -50.74
C ILE A 18 29.91 41.27 -50.80
N ILE A 19 29.54 40.77 -51.98
CA ILE A 19 28.42 39.81 -52.13
C ILE A 19 28.69 38.53 -51.33
N TYR A 20 29.92 37.99 -51.39
CA TYR A 20 30.29 36.81 -50.62
C TYR A 20 30.20 37.05 -49.10
N ILE A 21 30.63 38.22 -48.62
CA ILE A 21 30.51 38.58 -47.20
C ILE A 21 29.04 38.74 -46.79
N LEU A 22 28.21 39.40 -47.60
CA LEU A 22 26.78 39.55 -47.33
C LEU A 22 26.08 38.19 -47.28
N GLN A 23 26.38 37.28 -48.19
CA GLN A 23 25.81 35.93 -48.20
C GLN A 23 26.26 35.10 -46.97
N LYS A 24 27.51 35.26 -46.52
CA LYS A 24 28.01 34.58 -45.32
C LYS A 24 27.42 35.14 -44.02
N ILE A 25 27.13 36.44 -43.98
CA ILE A 25 26.45 37.09 -42.85
C ILE A 25 25.00 36.61 -42.77
N ASP A 26 24.28 36.54 -43.90
CA ASP A 26 22.89 36.10 -43.96
C ASP A 26 22.74 34.62 -43.54
N LEU A 27 23.66 33.74 -43.96
CA LEU A 27 23.72 32.34 -43.51
C LEU A 27 23.96 32.22 -41.99
N LYS A 28 24.82 33.08 -41.42
CA LYS A 28 25.14 33.03 -39.99
C LYS A 28 24.00 33.58 -39.13
N ILE A 29 23.29 34.61 -39.61
CA ILE A 29 22.09 35.16 -38.97
C ILE A 29 20.96 34.12 -39.02
N ASN A 30 20.71 33.49 -40.16
CA ASN A 30 19.68 32.45 -40.29
C ASN A 30 19.98 31.22 -39.44
N HIS A 31 21.23 30.76 -39.35
CA HIS A 31 21.61 29.64 -38.47
C HIS A 31 21.44 29.98 -36.99
N ASN A 32 21.75 31.21 -36.57
CA ASN A 32 21.59 31.64 -35.17
C ASN A 32 20.12 31.88 -34.80
N ILE A 33 19.29 32.35 -35.74
CA ILE A 33 17.83 32.43 -35.59
C ILE A 33 17.23 31.02 -35.58
N TYR A 34 17.72 30.07 -36.38
CA TYR A 34 17.26 28.68 -36.35
C TYR A 34 17.62 28.01 -35.01
N TYR A 35 18.83 28.21 -34.50
CA TYR A 35 19.25 27.70 -33.19
C TYR A 35 18.52 28.39 -32.03
N SER A 36 18.24 29.68 -32.11
CA SER A 36 17.44 30.37 -31.08
C SER A 36 15.97 29.94 -31.13
N ARG A 37 15.39 29.68 -32.31
CA ARG A 37 14.02 29.16 -32.45
C ARG A 37 13.90 27.70 -32.02
N ILE A 38 14.89 26.86 -32.29
CA ILE A 38 14.95 25.46 -31.82
C ILE A 38 15.12 25.43 -30.29
N THR A 39 15.97 26.27 -29.71
CA THR A 39 16.13 26.33 -28.25
C THR A 39 14.93 26.97 -27.55
N TYR A 40 14.23 27.94 -28.17
CA TYR A 40 13.03 28.53 -27.58
C TYR A 40 11.80 27.62 -27.69
N THR A 41 11.65 26.86 -28.78
CA THR A 41 10.57 25.87 -28.93
C THR A 41 10.79 24.61 -28.07
N HIS A 42 12.02 24.30 -27.68
CA HIS A 42 12.28 23.24 -26.70
C HIS A 42 12.05 23.66 -25.24
N ILE A 43 11.98 24.97 -24.95
CA ILE A 43 11.79 25.50 -23.58
C ILE A 43 10.34 25.97 -23.35
N HIS A 44 9.53 26.18 -24.39
CA HIS A 44 8.11 26.57 -24.28
C HIS A 44 7.10 25.51 -24.71
N SER A 45 7.50 24.24 -24.80
CA SER A 45 6.55 23.15 -24.50
C SER A 45 6.48 22.97 -22.98
N LYS A 46 6.00 24.01 -22.29
CA LYS A 46 5.11 23.74 -21.17
C LYS A 46 3.91 23.08 -21.81
N MET A 47 3.99 21.76 -21.94
CA MET A 47 2.80 20.94 -21.88
C MET A 47 1.96 21.58 -20.80
N THR A 48 0.78 22.05 -21.16
CA THR A 48 -0.34 22.11 -20.23
C THR A 48 -0.56 20.68 -19.77
N SER A 49 0.35 20.19 -18.92
CA SER A 49 0.29 18.86 -18.39
C SER A 49 -0.83 18.93 -17.40
N THR A 50 -1.96 18.34 -17.79
CA THR A 50 -2.96 17.93 -16.83
C THR A 50 -2.20 17.24 -15.71
N THR A 51 -2.19 17.87 -14.53
CA THR A 51 -1.37 17.39 -13.42
C THR A 51 -1.75 15.94 -13.16
N PRO A 52 -0.80 14.99 -13.24
CA PRO A 52 -1.13 13.58 -13.20
C PRO A 52 -1.83 13.25 -11.89
N LEU A 53 -2.93 12.51 -11.97
CA LEU A 53 -3.72 12.13 -10.80
C LEU A 53 -2.94 11.17 -9.89
N VAL A 54 -2.17 10.28 -10.50
CA VAL A 54 -1.33 9.27 -9.85
C VAL A 54 0.11 9.52 -10.25
N LEU A 55 1.01 9.55 -9.26
CA LEU A 55 2.44 9.73 -9.49
C LEU A 55 3.11 8.38 -9.71
N SER A 56 3.88 8.28 -10.80
CA SER A 56 4.75 7.13 -11.02
C SER A 56 5.92 7.12 -10.03
N VAL A 57 6.57 5.96 -9.88
CA VAL A 57 7.78 5.86 -9.05
C VAL A 57 8.83 6.87 -9.48
N ASN A 58 8.98 7.15 -10.78
CA ASN A 58 9.99 8.08 -11.30
C ASN A 58 9.64 9.54 -11.00
N ASP A 59 8.38 9.91 -11.18
CA ASP A 59 7.91 11.30 -11.05
C ASP A 59 7.65 11.72 -9.60
N TRP A 60 7.48 10.76 -8.69
CA TRP A 60 7.19 11.06 -7.29
C TRP A 60 8.39 11.69 -6.58
N VAL A 61 8.17 12.83 -5.94
CA VAL A 61 9.15 13.54 -5.10
C VAL A 61 8.69 13.48 -3.64
N PRO A 62 9.34 12.68 -2.77
CA PRO A 62 8.91 12.48 -1.38
C PRO A 62 8.75 13.75 -0.54
N SER A 63 9.62 14.75 -0.73
CA SER A 63 9.60 16.01 0.03
C SER A 63 8.48 16.98 -0.38
N SER A 64 7.80 16.72 -1.49
CA SER A 64 6.76 17.60 -2.03
C SER A 64 5.40 17.34 -1.39
N VAL A 65 5.32 17.45 -0.06
CA VAL A 65 4.09 17.24 0.73
C VAL A 65 3.72 18.47 1.56
N LYS A 66 2.42 18.62 1.82
CA LYS A 66 1.85 19.58 2.77
C LYS A 66 0.88 18.88 3.71
N TYR A 67 0.83 19.33 4.95
CA TYR A 67 -0.05 18.79 5.99
C TYR A 67 -1.19 19.77 6.27
N MET A 68 -2.38 19.22 6.46
CA MET A 68 -3.54 19.98 6.91
C MET A 68 -3.52 20.09 8.45
N GLN A 69 -4.36 20.96 9.00
CA GLN A 69 -4.50 21.05 10.46
C GLN A 69 -4.99 19.71 11.07
N PRO A 70 -4.50 19.33 12.26
CA PRO A 70 -4.95 18.13 12.94
C PRO A 70 -6.45 18.18 13.24
N LYS A 71 -7.19 17.16 12.79
CA LYS A 71 -8.59 16.94 13.14
C LYS A 71 -8.69 15.95 14.29
N VAL A 72 -9.22 16.40 15.42
CA VAL A 72 -9.49 15.58 16.60
C VAL A 72 -10.81 14.83 16.40
N ASN A 73 -10.81 13.54 16.69
CA ASN A 73 -12.02 12.70 16.71
C ASN A 73 -12.58 12.60 18.14
N ASP A 74 -13.83 12.15 18.30
CA ASP A 74 -14.54 12.09 19.60
C ASP A 74 -13.79 11.26 20.67
N ARG A 75 -12.94 10.33 20.22
CA ARG A 75 -12.11 9.47 21.07
C ARG A 75 -10.72 10.06 21.38
N GLY A 76 -10.49 11.34 21.09
CA GLY A 76 -9.22 12.03 21.34
C GLY A 76 -8.08 11.70 20.35
N GLY A 77 -8.29 10.80 19.40
CA GLY A 77 -7.33 10.54 18.33
C GLY A 77 -7.28 11.71 17.34
N LYS A 78 -6.07 12.10 16.91
CA LYS A 78 -5.89 13.15 15.90
C LYS A 78 -5.59 12.52 14.53
N SER A 79 -6.11 13.14 13.49
CA SER A 79 -5.87 12.77 12.09
C SER A 79 -5.41 13.98 11.30
N ILE A 80 -4.32 13.84 10.56
CA ILE A 80 -3.70 14.90 9.78
C ILE A 80 -3.69 14.44 8.33
N ASN A 81 -4.50 15.10 7.51
CA ASN A 81 -4.52 14.81 6.08
C ASN A 81 -3.27 15.37 5.42
N MET A 82 -2.73 14.61 4.47
CA MET A 82 -1.56 14.98 3.69
C MET A 82 -1.94 15.16 2.23
N VAL A 83 -1.42 16.22 1.62
CA VAL A 83 -1.67 16.57 0.22
C VAL A 83 -0.31 16.69 -0.47
N SER A 84 -0.20 16.15 -1.68
CA SER A 84 0.99 16.34 -2.50
C SER A 84 1.01 17.76 -3.06
N LYS A 85 2.15 18.45 -2.94
CA LYS A 85 2.40 19.73 -3.62
C LYS A 85 2.53 19.56 -5.14
N GLN A 86 2.86 18.36 -5.60
CA GLN A 86 2.96 18.06 -7.04
C GLN A 86 1.58 17.99 -7.68
N THR A 87 0.64 17.28 -7.06
CA THR A 87 -0.71 17.06 -7.63
C THR A 87 -1.77 18.01 -7.08
N ASN A 88 -1.46 18.74 -6.01
CA ASN A 88 -2.42 19.51 -5.20
C ASN A 88 -3.62 18.68 -4.71
N ARG A 89 -3.48 17.35 -4.68
CA ARG A 89 -4.49 16.37 -4.26
C ARG A 89 -3.88 15.42 -3.23
N SER A 90 -4.71 14.54 -2.66
CA SER A 90 -4.20 13.45 -1.82
C SER A 90 -3.13 12.66 -2.59
N LEU A 91 -2.06 12.28 -1.91
CA LEU A 91 -0.93 11.59 -2.53
C LEU A 91 -1.35 10.20 -3.00
N HIS A 92 -1.34 9.99 -4.31
CA HIS A 92 -1.54 8.69 -4.95
C HIS A 92 -0.26 8.31 -5.67
N ILE A 93 0.28 7.12 -5.36
CA ILE A 93 1.50 6.59 -5.96
C ILE A 93 1.21 5.24 -6.60
N SER A 94 1.76 5.00 -7.78
CA SER A 94 1.76 3.68 -8.41
C SER A 94 2.94 2.87 -7.91
N THR A 95 2.72 1.61 -7.53
CA THR A 95 3.79 0.67 -7.18
C THR A 95 4.31 -0.03 -8.42
N PRO A 96 5.59 -0.45 -8.44
CA PRO A 96 6.05 -1.43 -9.40
C PRO A 96 5.36 -2.78 -9.16
N LEU A 97 5.64 -3.75 -10.04
CA LEU A 97 5.16 -5.12 -9.87
C LEU A 97 5.79 -5.73 -8.60
N MET A 98 4.96 -6.08 -7.61
CA MET A 98 5.39 -6.58 -6.30
C MET A 98 4.57 -7.81 -5.91
N MET A 99 5.19 -8.70 -5.13
CA MET A 99 4.50 -9.89 -4.63
C MET A 99 3.52 -9.53 -3.51
N THR A 100 2.34 -10.15 -3.51
CA THR A 100 1.34 -10.03 -2.46
C THR A 100 0.84 -11.39 -1.97
N TRP A 101 0.42 -11.44 -0.71
CA TRP A 101 -0.23 -12.59 -0.11
C TRP A 101 -1.77 -12.55 -0.26
N GLY A 102 -2.28 -11.71 -1.16
CA GLY A 102 -3.70 -11.45 -1.32
C GLY A 102 -4.22 -10.45 -0.29
N ILE A 103 -5.54 -10.24 -0.33
CA ILE A 103 -6.25 -9.43 0.66
C ILE A 103 -6.53 -10.32 1.88
N ALA A 104 -6.06 -9.89 3.04
CA ALA A 104 -6.27 -10.56 4.31
C ALA A 104 -7.41 -9.89 5.08
N ASP A 105 -8.29 -10.73 5.62
CA ASP A 105 -9.29 -10.38 6.61
C ASP A 105 -8.80 -10.83 7.99
N PHE A 106 -8.96 -9.98 9.01
CA PHE A 106 -8.66 -10.37 10.38
C PHE A 106 -9.92 -10.97 11.00
N VAL A 107 -9.86 -12.27 11.26
CA VAL A 107 -10.92 -13.03 11.92
C VAL A 107 -10.45 -13.36 13.33
N ASP A 108 -11.29 -13.12 14.31
CA ASP A 108 -11.00 -13.45 15.71
C ASP A 108 -11.15 -14.95 16.01
N GLU A 109 -10.86 -15.36 17.25
CA GLU A 109 -10.99 -16.75 17.69
C GLU A 109 -12.44 -17.27 17.62
N LYS A 110 -13.43 -16.38 17.50
CA LYS A 110 -14.86 -16.72 17.39
C LYS A 110 -15.34 -16.81 15.94
N GLY A 111 -14.46 -16.54 14.97
CA GLY A 111 -14.82 -16.56 13.56
C GLY A 111 -15.44 -15.26 13.04
N GLU A 112 -15.46 -14.18 13.83
CA GLU A 112 -16.02 -12.90 13.44
C GLU A 112 -14.96 -12.01 12.76
N SER A 113 -15.30 -11.49 11.58
CA SER A 113 -14.46 -10.50 10.88
C SER A 113 -14.57 -9.14 11.56
N ASP A 114 -13.43 -8.48 11.76
CA ASP A 114 -13.41 -7.11 12.28
C ASP A 114 -13.73 -6.03 11.21
N GLY A 115 -14.03 -6.47 9.98
CA GLY A 115 -14.31 -5.64 8.82
C GLY A 115 -13.08 -4.85 8.32
N LYS A 116 -11.86 -5.16 8.80
CA LYS A 116 -10.63 -4.45 8.43
C LYS A 116 -9.77 -5.32 7.52
N PHE A 117 -9.95 -5.09 6.24
CA PHE A 117 -9.17 -5.75 5.21
C PHE A 117 -7.83 -5.06 4.99
N SER A 118 -6.78 -5.84 4.77
CA SER A 118 -5.46 -5.30 4.44
C SER A 118 -4.71 -6.15 3.43
N MET A 119 -3.89 -5.52 2.61
CA MET A 119 -3.04 -6.17 1.62
C MET A 119 -1.59 -5.79 1.90
N SER A 120 -0.71 -6.80 1.92
CA SER A 120 0.72 -6.58 2.11
C SER A 120 1.43 -6.74 0.76
N LEU A 121 2.28 -5.77 0.42
CA LEU A 121 3.16 -5.79 -0.74
C LEU A 121 4.59 -6.00 -0.25
N ASN A 122 5.22 -7.06 -0.73
CA ASN A 122 6.55 -7.47 -0.31
C ASN A 122 7.59 -6.98 -1.32
N PHE A 123 8.64 -6.34 -0.81
CA PHE A 123 9.78 -6.00 -1.66
C PHE A 123 10.54 -7.27 -2.03
N PRO A 124 11.03 -7.39 -3.27
CA PRO A 124 11.81 -8.54 -3.69
C PRO A 124 13.17 -8.60 -2.97
N ASN A 125 13.73 -9.81 -2.85
CA ASN A 125 15.12 -9.99 -2.42
C ASN A 125 16.07 -9.40 -3.47
N SER A 126 17.35 -9.22 -3.10
CA SER A 126 18.38 -8.66 -3.99
C SER A 126 18.44 -9.32 -5.37
N GLU A 127 18.31 -10.65 -5.43
CA GLU A 127 18.33 -11.46 -6.66
C GLU A 127 17.17 -11.16 -7.64
N TYR A 128 15.98 -10.86 -7.11
CA TYR A 128 14.78 -10.58 -7.89
C TYR A 128 14.46 -9.09 -7.94
N SER A 129 15.35 -8.26 -7.43
CA SER A 129 15.15 -6.81 -7.37
C SER A 129 15.30 -6.20 -8.75
N THR A 130 14.40 -5.27 -9.07
CA THR A 130 14.49 -4.44 -10.27
C THR A 130 14.89 -3.03 -9.89
N LYS A 131 15.38 -2.24 -10.86
CA LYS A 131 15.65 -0.81 -10.64
C LYS A 131 14.41 -0.09 -10.09
N ALA A 132 13.24 -0.37 -10.64
CA ALA A 132 11.99 0.26 -10.21
C ALA A 132 11.63 -0.09 -8.75
N THR A 133 11.81 -1.34 -8.31
CA THR A 133 11.54 -1.74 -6.92
C THR A 133 12.55 -1.14 -5.94
N ASN A 134 13.82 -1.02 -6.33
CA ASN A 134 14.87 -0.42 -5.50
C ASN A 134 14.68 1.09 -5.37
N ASP A 135 14.39 1.78 -6.47
CA ASP A 135 14.09 3.21 -6.46
C ASP A 135 12.83 3.50 -5.63
N PHE A 136 11.80 2.66 -5.76
CA PHE A 136 10.58 2.78 -4.96
C PHE A 136 10.85 2.60 -3.46
N LEU A 137 11.63 1.59 -3.08
CA LEU A 137 12.02 1.35 -1.69
C LEU A 137 12.80 2.53 -1.12
N GLN A 138 13.77 3.06 -1.88
CA GLN A 138 14.57 4.20 -1.46
C GLN A 138 13.68 5.44 -1.25
N LYS A 139 12.79 5.75 -2.21
CA LYS A 139 11.85 6.86 -2.07
C LYS A 139 10.93 6.73 -0.87
N LEU A 140 10.51 5.52 -0.50
CA LEU A 140 9.72 5.30 0.72
C LEU A 140 10.52 5.51 2.00
N LYS A 141 11.80 5.12 2.03
CA LYS A 141 12.70 5.40 3.17
C LYS A 141 12.96 6.89 3.31
N ASP A 142 13.21 7.58 2.19
CA ASP A 142 13.41 9.02 2.16
C ASP A 142 12.14 9.75 2.61
N PHE A 143 10.98 9.26 2.16
CA PHE A 143 9.68 9.75 2.60
C PHE A 143 9.48 9.57 4.11
N GLU A 144 9.78 8.40 4.67
CA GLU A 144 9.68 8.15 6.11
C GLU A 144 10.58 9.10 6.93
N ASN A 145 11.82 9.31 6.48
CA ASN A 145 12.73 10.26 7.12
C ASN A 145 12.21 11.69 7.07
N GLN A 146 11.66 12.12 5.92
CA GLN A 146 11.04 13.43 5.77
C GLN A 146 9.83 13.59 6.72
N ILE A 147 8.97 12.58 6.84
CA ILE A 147 7.84 12.62 7.78
C ILE A 147 8.32 12.81 9.22
N LEU A 148 9.41 12.14 9.62
CA LEU A 148 9.98 12.31 10.96
C LEU A 148 10.52 13.73 11.19
N ASP A 149 11.18 14.32 10.20
CA ASP A 149 11.70 15.69 10.29
C ASP A 149 10.57 16.74 10.30
N ASP A 150 9.53 16.51 9.49
CA ASP A 150 8.33 17.33 9.48
C ASP A 150 7.53 17.21 10.79
N ALA A 151 7.52 16.03 11.43
CA ALA A 151 6.86 15.81 12.70
C ALA A 151 7.52 16.59 13.84
N VAL A 152 8.86 16.70 13.84
CA VAL A 152 9.60 17.55 14.80
C VAL A 152 9.26 19.02 14.56
N THR A 153 9.29 19.45 13.30
CA THR A 153 9.01 20.84 12.91
C THR A 153 7.58 21.27 13.25
N ASN A 154 6.59 20.36 13.11
CA ASN A 154 5.18 20.62 13.39
C ASN A 154 4.75 20.08 14.76
N SER A 155 5.70 19.76 15.66
CA SER A 155 5.40 19.05 16.90
C SER A 155 4.45 19.84 17.81
N GLU A 156 4.67 21.14 17.96
CA GLU A 156 3.79 22.04 18.70
C GLU A 156 2.36 22.04 18.13
N LEU A 157 2.20 22.07 16.80
CA LEU A 157 0.87 22.04 16.18
C LEU A 157 0.17 20.67 16.35
N TRP A 158 0.92 19.58 16.24
CA TRP A 158 0.36 18.23 16.19
C TRP A 158 0.11 17.66 17.60
N TRP A 159 1.01 17.90 18.55
CA TRP A 159 0.93 17.39 19.91
C TRP A 159 0.60 18.47 20.94
N GLY A 160 0.90 19.75 20.67
CA GLY A 160 0.77 20.83 21.65
C GLY A 160 2.06 21.09 22.43
N GLU A 161 3.13 20.37 22.11
CA GLU A 161 4.44 20.45 22.76
C GLU A 161 5.54 20.17 21.75
N GLU A 162 6.70 20.79 21.94
CA GLU A 162 7.88 20.52 21.12
C GLU A 162 8.41 19.11 21.39
N MET A 163 8.64 18.32 20.34
CA MET A 163 9.20 16.98 20.46
C MET A 163 10.52 16.87 19.71
N SER A 164 11.49 16.20 20.33
CA SER A 164 12.75 15.86 19.65
C SER A 164 12.57 14.71 18.65
N ARG A 165 13.49 14.60 17.69
CA ARG A 165 13.47 13.55 16.66
C ARG A 165 13.50 12.13 17.26
N GLU A 166 14.18 11.96 18.39
CA GLU A 166 14.29 10.66 19.06
C GLU A 166 12.96 10.20 19.66
N VAL A 167 12.24 11.12 20.31
CA VAL A 167 10.91 10.86 20.87
C VAL A 167 9.90 10.59 19.75
N ALA A 168 9.95 11.41 18.69
CA ALA A 168 9.11 11.22 17.51
C ALA A 168 9.34 9.84 16.88
N LYS A 169 10.61 9.42 16.71
CA LYS A 169 10.97 8.11 16.15
C LYS A 169 10.59 6.93 17.06
N HIS A 170 10.72 7.07 18.38
CA HIS A 170 10.38 6.01 19.32
C HIS A 170 8.88 5.75 19.40
N THR A 171 8.06 6.80 19.25
CA THR A 171 6.59 6.72 19.25
C THR A 171 6.00 6.50 17.85
N PHE A 172 6.83 6.52 16.82
CA PHE A 172 6.42 6.30 15.44
C PHE A 172 6.22 4.81 15.16
N PHE A 173 5.11 4.48 14.49
CA PHE A 173 4.82 3.18 13.94
C PHE A 173 5.21 3.16 12.46
N PRO A 174 6.34 2.52 12.11
CA PRO A 174 6.80 2.47 10.72
C PRO A 174 5.79 1.78 9.82
N PHE A 175 5.54 2.37 8.66
CA PHE A 175 4.68 1.75 7.64
C PHE A 175 5.46 0.73 6.79
N LEU A 176 6.79 0.88 6.71
CA LEU A 176 7.70 -0.15 6.22
C LEU A 176 8.00 -1.16 7.34
N LYS A 177 7.48 -2.38 7.19
CA LYS A 177 7.63 -3.45 8.16
C LYS A 177 8.74 -4.40 7.75
N TYR A 178 9.76 -4.50 8.59
CA TYR A 178 10.81 -5.49 8.48
C TYR A 178 10.44 -6.76 9.25
N SER A 179 10.88 -7.91 8.76
CA SER A 179 10.72 -9.17 9.48
C SER A 179 11.52 -9.12 10.78
N LYS A 180 11.02 -9.77 11.82
CA LYS A 180 11.81 -10.05 13.03
C LYS A 180 12.42 -11.43 12.90
N ASN A 181 13.66 -11.60 13.35
CA ASN A 181 14.24 -12.92 13.48
C ASN A 181 13.55 -13.64 14.66
N LYS A 182 13.16 -14.91 14.48
CA LYS A 182 12.45 -15.69 15.50
C LYS A 182 13.31 -15.90 16.75
N ASP A 183 14.63 -16.04 16.56
CA ASP A 183 15.55 -16.37 17.65
C ASP A 183 15.94 -15.13 18.45
N THR A 184 16.37 -14.07 17.75
CA THR A 184 16.89 -12.86 18.41
C THR A 184 15.80 -11.82 18.72
N LYS A 185 14.59 -11.99 18.18
CA LYS A 185 13.47 -11.02 18.20
C LYS A 185 13.81 -9.62 17.67
N LYS A 186 15.03 -9.42 17.17
CA LYS A 186 15.52 -8.18 16.57
C LYS A 186 15.04 -8.07 15.14
N ILE A 187 14.98 -6.83 14.66
CA ILE A 187 14.63 -6.52 13.28
C ILE A 187 15.72 -7.10 12.37
N ASP A 188 15.31 -7.95 11.43
CA ASP A 188 16.17 -8.54 10.43
C ASP A 188 16.23 -7.62 9.21
N LEU A 189 17.38 -6.97 9.02
CA LEU A 189 17.66 -6.11 7.87
C LEU A 189 18.18 -6.88 6.66
N SER A 190 18.44 -8.19 6.79
CA SER A 190 18.82 -9.05 5.66
C SER A 190 17.63 -9.28 4.73
N LYS A 191 16.42 -9.34 5.30
CA LYS A 191 15.19 -9.53 4.53
C LYS A 191 14.62 -8.19 4.07
N PRO A 192 14.12 -8.11 2.82
CA PRO A 192 13.47 -6.91 2.34
C PRO A 192 12.19 -6.62 3.16
N PRO A 193 11.83 -5.34 3.32
CA PRO A 193 10.64 -4.96 4.07
C PRO A 193 9.36 -5.27 3.29
N SER A 194 8.23 -5.01 3.93
CA SER A 194 6.90 -5.02 3.32
C SER A 194 6.16 -3.72 3.64
N ILE A 195 5.29 -3.30 2.73
CA ILE A 195 4.35 -2.20 2.96
C ILE A 195 2.94 -2.77 3.06
N ARG A 196 2.19 -2.35 4.07
CA ARG A 196 0.80 -2.79 4.27
C ARG A 196 -0.17 -1.67 3.94
N ALA A 197 -1.07 -1.93 3.01
CA ALA A 197 -2.18 -1.03 2.65
C ALA A 197 -3.50 -1.56 3.24
N LYS A 198 -4.35 -0.66 3.72
CA LYS A 198 -5.73 -0.98 4.09
C LYS A 198 -6.58 -1.06 2.83
N VAL A 199 -7.44 -2.06 2.75
CA VAL A 199 -8.45 -2.15 1.70
C VAL A 199 -9.73 -1.54 2.24
N PRO A 200 -10.21 -0.42 1.67
CA PRO A 200 -11.38 0.26 2.20
C PRO A 200 -12.64 -0.57 1.98
N ASN A 201 -13.31 -0.93 3.08
CA ASN A 201 -14.65 -1.49 3.11
C ASN A 201 -15.49 -0.65 4.09
N TYR A 202 -16.54 0.00 3.60
CA TYR A 202 -17.43 0.83 4.39
C TYR A 202 -18.86 0.30 4.26
N ASN A 203 -19.39 -0.31 5.32
CA ASN A 203 -20.73 -0.90 5.36
C ASN A 203 -20.99 -1.89 4.21
N GLY A 204 -20.03 -2.75 3.91
CA GLY A 204 -20.10 -3.72 2.80
C GLY A 204 -19.79 -3.12 1.42
N LYS A 205 -19.61 -1.80 1.32
CA LYS A 205 -19.18 -1.14 0.08
C LYS A 205 -17.67 -1.08 0.01
N TRP A 206 -17.12 -1.79 -0.97
CA TRP A 206 -15.71 -1.80 -1.29
C TRP A 206 -15.32 -0.53 -2.06
N GLY A 207 -14.28 0.15 -1.59
CA GLY A 207 -13.72 1.35 -2.23
C GLY A 207 -12.46 1.06 -3.03
N VAL A 208 -12.40 -0.10 -3.69
CA VAL A 208 -11.24 -0.58 -4.47
C VAL A 208 -11.69 -1.00 -5.85
N GLU A 209 -10.86 -0.74 -6.85
CA GLU A 209 -11.03 -1.23 -8.21
C GLU A 209 -9.94 -2.25 -8.53
N ILE A 210 -10.34 -3.38 -9.13
CA ILE A 210 -9.41 -4.42 -9.57
C ILE A 210 -9.54 -4.56 -11.07
N TYR A 211 -8.38 -4.58 -11.73
CA TYR A 211 -8.25 -4.67 -13.18
C TYR A 211 -7.44 -5.90 -13.57
N ASP A 212 -7.70 -6.43 -14.76
CA ASP A 212 -6.82 -7.43 -15.37
C ASP A 212 -5.56 -6.78 -16.00
N THR A 213 -4.70 -7.61 -16.58
CA THR A 213 -3.48 -7.14 -17.27
C THR A 213 -3.75 -6.32 -18.54
N GLN A 214 -4.98 -6.34 -19.06
CA GLN A 214 -5.44 -5.58 -20.22
C GLN A 214 -6.20 -4.30 -19.81
N SER A 215 -6.23 -3.96 -18.51
CA SER A 215 -6.98 -2.84 -17.93
C SER A 215 -8.50 -2.96 -18.04
N ASN A 216 -9.04 -4.17 -18.19
CA ASN A 216 -10.47 -4.43 -18.05
C ASN A 216 -10.85 -4.48 -16.57
N LEU A 217 -11.99 -3.87 -16.22
CA LEU A 217 -12.49 -3.84 -14.85
C LEU A 217 -13.01 -5.23 -14.45
N LEU A 218 -12.42 -5.83 -13.42
CA LEU A 218 -12.86 -7.09 -12.80
C LEU A 218 -13.74 -6.85 -11.57
N PHE A 219 -13.43 -5.81 -10.80
CA PHE A 219 -14.19 -5.42 -9.62
C PHE A 219 -14.22 -3.89 -9.50
N PRO A 220 -15.36 -3.26 -9.15
CA PRO A 220 -16.65 -3.85 -8.80
C PRO A 220 -17.34 -4.56 -9.98
N CYS A 221 -18.05 -5.65 -9.68
CA CYS A 221 -18.85 -6.39 -10.64
C CYS A 221 -20.31 -6.48 -10.16
N ASP A 222 -21.24 -6.81 -11.07
CA ASP A 222 -22.68 -6.89 -10.75
C ASP A 222 -23.01 -8.04 -9.78
N ASN A 223 -22.10 -8.99 -9.62
CA ASN A 223 -22.30 -10.14 -8.75
C ASN A 223 -21.98 -9.77 -7.29
N GLN A 224 -23.03 -9.67 -6.47
CA GLN A 224 -22.93 -9.31 -5.05
C GLN A 224 -22.22 -10.38 -4.20
N ASN A 225 -22.12 -11.61 -4.68
CA ASN A 225 -21.45 -12.70 -3.96
C ASN A 225 -19.93 -12.69 -4.12
N VAL A 226 -19.38 -11.85 -5.01
CA VAL A 226 -17.95 -11.80 -5.26
C VAL A 226 -17.34 -10.61 -4.53
N THR A 227 -16.26 -10.88 -3.81
CA THR A 227 -15.52 -9.87 -3.06
C THR A 227 -14.17 -9.59 -3.74
N PRO A 228 -13.51 -8.46 -3.43
CA PRO A 228 -12.16 -8.20 -3.89
C PRO A 228 -11.15 -9.32 -3.56
N LEU A 229 -11.39 -10.08 -2.49
CA LEU A 229 -10.50 -11.15 -2.04
C LEU A 229 -10.41 -12.28 -3.08
N ASP A 230 -11.49 -12.53 -3.81
CA ASP A 230 -11.60 -13.60 -4.80
C ASP A 230 -10.76 -13.30 -6.05
N PHE A 231 -10.50 -12.02 -6.33
CA PHE A 231 -9.77 -11.57 -7.50
C PHE A 231 -8.26 -11.41 -7.28
N VAL A 232 -7.78 -11.36 -6.03
CA VAL A 232 -6.34 -11.20 -5.71
C VAL A 232 -5.78 -12.51 -5.18
N PRO A 233 -5.19 -13.38 -6.03
CA PRO A 233 -4.65 -14.66 -5.58
C PRO A 233 -3.50 -14.46 -4.59
N LYS A 234 -3.40 -15.37 -3.61
CA LYS A 234 -2.23 -15.42 -2.73
C LYS A 234 -0.97 -15.75 -3.54
N GLN A 235 0.17 -15.19 -3.16
CA GLN A 235 1.47 -15.35 -3.85
C GLN A 235 1.45 -14.87 -5.31
N SER A 236 0.60 -13.90 -5.64
CA SER A 236 0.58 -13.27 -6.96
C SER A 236 1.44 -12.01 -7.00
N ASN A 237 1.85 -11.63 -8.21
CA ASN A 237 2.50 -10.35 -8.46
C ASN A 237 1.45 -9.35 -8.92
N VAL A 238 1.42 -8.18 -8.27
CA VAL A 238 0.42 -7.14 -8.51
C VAL A 238 1.09 -5.76 -8.63
N ALA A 239 0.45 -4.87 -9.38
CA ALA A 239 0.80 -3.45 -9.41
C ALA A 239 -0.38 -2.66 -8.86
N CYS A 240 -0.13 -1.74 -7.93
CA CYS A 240 -1.17 -1.08 -7.16
C CYS A 240 -1.07 0.44 -7.26
N VAL A 241 -2.20 1.12 -7.13
CA VAL A 241 -2.25 2.54 -6.79
C VAL A 241 -2.55 2.66 -5.31
N LEU A 242 -1.59 3.18 -4.56
CA LEU A 242 -1.70 3.42 -3.13
C LEU A 242 -2.00 4.89 -2.87
N GLN A 243 -3.04 5.16 -2.09
CA GLN A 243 -3.34 6.47 -1.55
C GLN A 243 -2.75 6.61 -0.15
N CYS A 244 -2.05 7.71 0.11
CA CYS A 244 -1.69 8.06 1.47
C CYS A 244 -2.93 8.59 2.22
N GLY A 245 -3.35 7.85 3.25
CA GLY A 245 -4.46 8.20 4.13
C GLY A 245 -4.14 9.29 5.16
N GLY A 246 -2.90 9.79 5.19
CA GLY A 246 -2.43 10.78 6.15
C GLY A 246 -1.83 10.19 7.43
N ILE A 247 -1.52 11.09 8.36
CA ILE A 247 -0.92 10.77 9.64
C ILE A 247 -2.04 10.60 10.68
N TRP A 248 -1.92 9.56 11.50
CA TRP A 248 -2.79 9.33 12.65
C TRP A 248 -1.95 9.43 13.92
N ILE A 249 -2.50 10.08 14.94
CA ILE A 249 -1.91 10.19 16.27
C ILE A 249 -2.92 9.61 17.25
N GLY A 250 -2.52 8.55 17.94
CA GLY A 250 -3.30 7.92 19.01
C GLY A 250 -2.55 7.96 20.34
N GLY A 251 -3.18 7.44 21.40
CA GLY A 251 -2.57 7.45 22.73
C GLY A 251 -1.30 6.60 22.87
N LYS A 252 -1.09 5.60 22.01
CA LYS A 252 0.09 4.72 22.04
C LYS A 252 1.23 5.16 21.13
N GLY A 253 1.02 6.22 20.33
CA GLY A 253 1.96 6.69 19.32
C GLY A 253 1.26 7.08 18.03
N TRP A 254 2.02 7.21 16.95
CA TRP A 254 1.55 7.81 15.72
C TRP A 254 2.14 7.13 14.49
N GLY A 255 1.57 7.34 13.33
CA GLY A 255 2.12 6.79 12.10
C GLY A 255 1.37 7.24 10.87
N LEU A 256 1.70 6.62 9.74
CA LEU A 256 1.10 6.91 8.44
C LEU A 256 0.31 5.69 7.95
N THR A 257 -0.83 5.93 7.31
CA THR A 257 -1.66 4.85 6.74
C THR A 257 -1.65 4.93 5.22
N TRP A 258 -1.52 3.77 4.57
CA TRP A 258 -1.74 3.61 3.14
C TRP A 258 -3.08 2.92 2.88
N LYS A 259 -3.78 3.32 1.82
CA LYS A 259 -5.02 2.70 1.35
C LYS A 259 -4.81 2.20 -0.09
N LEU A 260 -5.37 1.04 -0.39
CA LEU A 260 -5.43 0.51 -1.75
C LEU A 260 -6.61 1.15 -2.49
N ILE A 261 -6.37 1.72 -3.67
CA ILE A 261 -7.43 2.30 -4.53
C ILE A 261 -7.61 1.47 -5.79
N GLN A 262 -6.52 1.16 -6.49
CA GLN A 262 -6.56 0.34 -7.70
C GLN A 262 -5.53 -0.77 -7.62
N CYS A 263 -5.84 -1.94 -8.18
CA CYS A 263 -4.94 -3.08 -8.25
C CYS A 263 -5.05 -3.74 -9.63
N ILE A 264 -3.92 -3.93 -10.30
CA ILE A 264 -3.81 -4.77 -11.49
C ILE A 264 -3.35 -6.15 -11.03
N VAL A 265 -4.15 -7.17 -11.35
CA VAL A 265 -3.88 -8.56 -11.02
C VAL A 265 -3.77 -9.38 -12.30
N LYS A 266 -2.93 -10.43 -12.26
CA LYS A 266 -3.01 -11.52 -13.22
C LYS A 266 -4.06 -12.51 -12.70
N PRO A 267 -5.21 -12.68 -13.37
CA PRO A 267 -6.22 -13.65 -12.94
C PRO A 267 -5.60 -15.04 -12.82
N ARG A 268 -5.99 -15.79 -11.79
CA ARG A 268 -5.58 -17.19 -11.65
C ARG A 268 -6.29 -18.00 -12.73
N GLU A 269 -5.57 -18.34 -13.78
CA GLU A 269 -5.99 -19.45 -14.65
C GLU A 269 -5.93 -20.72 -13.81
N VAL A 270 -7.10 -21.26 -13.45
CA VAL A 270 -7.19 -22.60 -12.87
C VAL A 270 -6.88 -23.57 -13.99
N VAL A 271 -5.59 -23.87 -14.18
CA VAL A 271 -5.14 -24.97 -15.04
C VAL A 271 -5.49 -26.27 -14.32
N SER A 272 -6.76 -26.67 -14.38
CA SER A 272 -7.19 -27.96 -13.88
C SER A 272 -6.65 -29.04 -14.82
N VAL A 273 -5.87 -29.97 -14.28
CA VAL A 273 -5.48 -31.21 -14.98
C VAL A 273 -6.70 -32.15 -15.10
N TYR A 274 -7.69 -31.98 -14.21
CA TYR A 274 -8.94 -32.72 -14.22
C TYR A 274 -9.97 -32.04 -15.13
N GLY A 275 -10.61 -32.83 -16.00
CA GLY A 275 -11.63 -32.36 -16.96
C GLY A 275 -11.13 -32.19 -18.40
N LYS A 276 -9.81 -32.31 -18.65
CA LYS A 276 -9.23 -32.42 -20.01
C LYS A 276 -8.01 -33.32 -19.95
N CYS A 277 -8.05 -34.48 -20.62
CA CYS A 277 -6.89 -35.36 -20.73
C CYS A 277 -5.74 -34.59 -21.41
N GLN A 278 -4.69 -34.28 -20.65
CA GLN A 278 -3.49 -33.57 -21.14
C GLN A 278 -2.42 -34.54 -21.66
N ILE A 279 -2.64 -35.86 -21.51
CA ILE A 279 -1.76 -36.89 -22.03
C ILE A 279 -1.92 -36.91 -23.55
N LYS A 280 -0.90 -36.45 -24.26
CA LYS A 280 -0.79 -36.60 -25.71
C LYS A 280 -0.14 -37.95 -26.00
N LEU A 281 -0.95 -38.99 -26.18
CA LEU A 281 -0.48 -40.27 -26.70
C LEU A 281 -0.07 -40.08 -28.16
N SER A 282 1.09 -40.62 -28.54
CA SER A 282 1.45 -40.81 -29.94
C SER A 282 0.54 -41.84 -30.59
N ASP A 283 0.44 -41.85 -31.93
CA ASP A 283 -0.46 -42.77 -32.64
C ASP A 283 -0.06 -44.26 -32.42
N GLU A 284 1.22 -44.53 -32.11
CA GLU A 284 1.75 -45.85 -31.76
C GLU A 284 1.32 -46.31 -30.35
N GLU A 285 1.28 -45.39 -29.38
CA GLU A 285 0.83 -45.69 -28.02
C GLU A 285 -0.69 -45.86 -27.96
N ARG A 286 -1.44 -45.10 -28.76
CA ARG A 286 -2.89 -45.27 -28.89
C ARG A 286 -3.26 -46.65 -29.42
N THR A 287 -2.59 -47.09 -30.48
CA THR A 287 -2.81 -48.41 -31.08
C THR A 287 -2.38 -49.54 -30.16
N THR A 288 -1.35 -49.35 -29.35
CA THR A 288 -0.93 -50.34 -28.34
C THR A 288 -1.97 -50.49 -27.22
N ILE A 289 -2.54 -49.38 -26.75
CA ILE A 289 -3.57 -49.38 -25.71
C ILE A 289 -4.90 -49.97 -26.22
N GLU A 290 -5.30 -49.65 -27.45
CA GLU A 290 -6.52 -50.22 -28.07
C GLU A 290 -6.41 -51.73 -28.33
N LYS A 291 -5.19 -52.24 -28.54
CA LYS A 291 -4.92 -53.66 -28.81
C LYS A 291 -4.66 -54.48 -27.54
N GLN A 292 -4.64 -53.83 -26.37
CA GLN A 292 -4.43 -54.52 -25.10
C GLN A 292 -5.71 -55.29 -24.72
N GLU A 293 -5.71 -56.60 -24.96
CA GLU A 293 -6.80 -57.49 -24.53
C GLU A 293 -6.79 -57.64 -23.00
N LEU A 294 -7.85 -57.17 -22.36
CA LEU A 294 -8.11 -57.39 -20.94
C LEU A 294 -8.66 -58.81 -20.77
N LYS A 295 -7.89 -59.69 -20.13
CA LYS A 295 -8.38 -61.01 -19.73
C LYS A 295 -9.27 -60.84 -18.49
N GLU A 296 -10.57 -61.05 -18.67
CA GLU A 296 -11.50 -61.27 -17.56
C GLU A 296 -11.38 -62.74 -17.14
N ASP A 297 -10.56 -63.02 -16.11
CA ASP A 297 -10.63 -64.30 -15.42
C ASP A 297 -11.86 -64.28 -14.50
N VAL A 298 -13.00 -64.70 -15.04
CA VAL A 298 -14.14 -65.19 -14.24
C VAL A 298 -14.50 -66.56 -14.81
N ASP A 299 -13.96 -67.61 -14.19
CA ASP A 299 -14.47 -68.96 -14.35
C ASP A 299 -15.23 -69.33 -13.07
N LEU A 300 -16.52 -69.58 -13.23
CA LEU A 300 -17.52 -69.89 -12.21
C LEU A 300 -17.96 -71.34 -12.42
N GLU A 301 -17.58 -72.27 -11.53
CA GLU A 301 -18.40 -73.45 -11.24
C GLU A 301 -18.39 -73.77 -9.73
N GLU A 302 -19.54 -73.49 -9.11
CA GLU A 302 -20.25 -74.20 -8.03
C GLU A 302 -19.43 -75.09 -7.07
N SER A 303 -19.21 -74.58 -5.85
CA SER A 303 -19.45 -75.38 -4.64
C SER A 303 -20.04 -74.49 -3.53
N GLU A 304 -21.04 -75.06 -2.88
CA GLU A 304 -21.92 -74.48 -1.88
C GLU A 304 -21.17 -73.75 -0.75
N THR A 305 -21.58 -72.53 -0.41
CA THR A 305 -22.00 -72.17 0.96
C THR A 305 -22.48 -70.72 1.03
N GLU A 306 -23.58 -70.54 1.75
CA GLU A 306 -24.30 -69.30 2.01
C GLU A 306 -23.40 -68.17 2.55
N THR A 307 -23.69 -66.91 2.18
CA THR A 307 -23.98 -65.82 3.15
C THR A 307 -24.25 -64.46 2.46
N VAL A 308 -25.53 -64.09 2.48
CA VAL A 308 -26.13 -62.76 2.74
C VAL A 308 -25.38 -61.48 2.29
N PHE A 309 -25.98 -60.81 1.31
CA PHE A 309 -25.82 -59.38 0.99
C PHE A 309 -26.10 -58.46 2.19
N GLN A 310 -25.16 -57.58 2.55
CA GLN A 310 -25.46 -56.30 3.21
C GLN A 310 -24.57 -55.15 2.71
N LYS A 311 -25.22 -54.01 2.46
CA LYS A 311 -24.67 -52.67 2.18
C LYS A 311 -23.68 -52.21 3.26
N PRO A 312 -22.53 -51.60 2.94
CA PRO A 312 -21.74 -50.89 3.94
C PRO A 312 -22.24 -49.45 4.10
N ALA A 313 -22.74 -49.14 5.30
CA ALA A 313 -22.75 -47.80 5.88
C ALA A 313 -21.35 -47.50 6.47
N PRO A 314 -20.96 -46.22 6.65
CA PRO A 314 -19.61 -45.85 7.08
C PRO A 314 -19.36 -46.21 8.54
N VAL A 315 -18.28 -46.96 8.80
CA VAL A 315 -17.81 -47.30 10.15
C VAL A 315 -16.71 -46.32 10.56
N SER A 316 -16.96 -45.67 11.70
CA SER A 316 -16.03 -44.90 12.53
C SER A 316 -14.92 -45.81 13.05
N THR A 317 -13.66 -45.40 12.90
CA THR A 317 -12.51 -46.01 13.58
C THR A 317 -11.96 -45.04 14.62
N GLU A 318 -12.44 -45.21 15.85
CA GLU A 318 -11.74 -44.78 17.06
C GLU A 318 -10.73 -45.87 17.48
N VAL A 319 -9.54 -45.46 17.91
CA VAL A 319 -8.54 -46.30 18.57
C VAL A 319 -8.11 -45.64 19.88
N PRO A 320 -8.44 -46.22 21.06
CA PRO A 320 -7.65 -46.10 22.29
C PRO A 320 -6.62 -47.26 22.29
N ASP A 321 -5.43 -47.21 22.90
CA ASP A 321 -5.04 -46.64 24.19
C ASP A 321 -3.50 -46.67 24.33
N SER A 322 -3.00 -45.76 25.18
CA SER A 322 -1.83 -45.85 26.08
C SER A 322 -0.44 -46.32 25.59
N ASP A 323 0.53 -45.39 25.59
CA ASP A 323 1.79 -45.57 26.35
C ASP A 323 2.23 -44.22 26.95
N ASN A 324 2.76 -44.32 28.16
CA ASN A 324 2.80 -43.35 29.27
C ASN A 324 4.25 -42.91 29.58
N GLU A 325 4.39 -41.89 30.43
CA GLU A 325 5.61 -41.36 31.10
C GLU A 325 6.44 -40.35 30.27
N GLU A 326 6.76 -39.13 30.73
CA GLU A 326 6.69 -38.53 32.06
C GLU A 326 6.64 -36.99 31.92
N GLU A 327 5.78 -36.36 32.73
CA GLU A 327 5.68 -34.93 32.96
C GLU A 327 6.81 -34.47 33.92
N ASP A 328 7.51 -33.40 33.57
CA ASP A 328 8.23 -32.61 34.56
C ASP A 328 7.49 -31.27 34.74
N ALA A 329 7.02 -31.10 35.97
CA ALA A 329 6.16 -30.02 36.43
C ALA A 329 7.00 -28.87 37.00
N ALA A 330 6.67 -27.63 36.64
CA ALA A 330 6.98 -26.45 37.46
C ALA A 330 6.03 -25.30 37.12
N PRO A 331 5.68 -24.45 38.12
CA PRO A 331 4.28 -24.30 38.54
C PRO A 331 3.57 -23.03 38.06
N GLU A 332 2.24 -23.09 38.10
CA GLU A 332 1.31 -21.98 37.96
C GLU A 332 1.56 -20.86 38.99
N PRO A 333 1.36 -19.58 38.61
CA PRO A 333 1.32 -18.48 39.55
C PRO A 333 0.02 -18.51 40.35
N VAL A 334 0.14 -18.64 41.67
CA VAL A 334 -0.93 -18.45 42.66
C VAL A 334 -1.54 -17.06 42.49
N VAL A 335 -2.81 -17.01 42.12
CA VAL A 335 -3.65 -15.82 42.22
C VAL A 335 -4.05 -15.67 43.69
N GLU A 336 -3.37 -14.79 44.43
CA GLU A 336 -3.85 -14.31 45.71
C GLU A 336 -5.03 -13.36 45.50
N GLU A 337 -6.19 -13.74 46.03
CA GLU A 337 -7.34 -12.85 46.24
C GLU A 337 -6.94 -11.68 47.16
N PRO A 338 -7.17 -10.41 46.78
CA PRO A 338 -6.96 -9.30 47.68
C PRO A 338 -8.05 -9.28 48.76
N LYS A 339 -7.66 -9.65 49.99
CA LYS A 339 -8.43 -9.41 51.22
C LYS A 339 -8.68 -7.89 51.42
N PRO A 340 -9.86 -7.50 51.94
CA PRO A 340 -10.25 -6.10 52.07
C PRO A 340 -9.45 -5.41 53.18
N VAL A 341 -8.75 -4.33 52.83
CA VAL A 341 -8.04 -3.49 53.80
C VAL A 341 -9.05 -2.66 54.58
N VAL A 342 -9.01 -2.87 55.90
CA VAL A 342 -9.78 -2.20 56.94
C VAL A 342 -9.51 -0.69 56.97
N LYS A 343 -10.61 0.07 57.04
CA LYS A 343 -10.67 1.50 57.35
C LYS A 343 -9.85 1.82 58.61
N LYS A 344 -8.82 2.65 58.48
CA LYS A 344 -8.24 3.39 59.61
C LYS A 344 -8.55 4.87 59.48
N VAL A 345 -9.53 5.25 60.28
CA VAL A 345 -9.91 6.62 60.64
C VAL A 345 -8.70 7.31 61.28
N VAL A 346 -8.26 8.43 60.70
CA VAL A 346 -7.49 9.45 61.43
C VAL A 346 -8.33 10.70 61.48
N LYS A 347 -8.64 11.09 62.72
CA LYS A 347 -9.39 12.27 63.14
C LYS A 347 -8.71 13.54 62.63
N LYS A 348 -9.49 14.46 62.06
CA LYS A 348 -9.21 15.90 62.12
C LYS A 348 -10.51 16.68 62.23
N ALA A 349 -10.66 17.34 63.37
CA ALA A 349 -11.56 18.45 63.64
C ALA A 349 -10.93 19.24 64.83
N PRO A 350 -11.20 20.53 65.05
CA PRO A 350 -11.88 21.52 64.20
C PRO A 350 -11.11 22.83 63.98
N GLU A 351 -11.75 23.69 63.19
CA GLU A 351 -11.65 25.15 62.94
C GLU A 351 -11.51 26.03 64.23
N PRO A 352 -11.14 27.33 64.12
CA PRO A 352 -12.11 28.36 63.67
C PRO A 352 -11.57 29.56 62.84
N GLU A 353 -12.48 30.13 62.02
CA GLU A 353 -12.83 31.56 61.76
C GLU A 353 -11.75 32.68 61.77
N ALA A 354 -11.82 33.80 61.03
CA ALA A 354 -12.77 34.41 60.08
C ALA A 354 -12.13 35.68 59.47
N ALA A 355 -12.64 36.13 58.31
CA ALA A 355 -12.86 37.51 57.82
C ALA A 355 -12.93 37.51 56.28
N ALA A 356 -14.11 37.50 55.63
CA ALA A 356 -14.90 38.67 55.16
C ALA A 356 -14.04 39.68 54.34
N VAL A 357 -14.38 40.06 53.09
CA VAL A 357 -15.45 41.01 52.71
C VAL A 357 -15.82 40.94 51.19
N ALA A 358 -17.13 41.06 50.89
CA ALA A 358 -17.89 41.56 49.69
C ALA A 358 -17.66 40.97 48.27
N ALA A 359 -18.63 40.40 47.54
CA ALA A 359 -19.91 40.90 46.95
C ALA A 359 -19.68 42.04 45.92
N GLU A 360 -20.08 42.05 44.64
CA GLU A 360 -21.25 41.57 43.83
C GLU A 360 -20.95 41.85 42.30
N PRO A 361 -21.82 41.67 41.26
CA PRO A 361 -22.43 40.42 40.75
C PRO A 361 -22.44 40.25 39.19
N THR A 362 -22.85 39.04 38.76
CA THR A 362 -23.66 38.66 37.56
C THR A 362 -23.30 39.09 36.12
N ALA A 363 -23.13 38.09 35.24
CA ALA A 363 -23.66 38.09 33.86
C ALA A 363 -23.97 36.65 33.39
N GLU A 364 -25.26 36.34 33.18
CA GLU A 364 -25.75 35.12 32.53
C GLU A 364 -25.65 35.20 30.99
N PRO A 365 -25.61 34.06 30.27
CA PRO A 365 -25.39 33.99 28.82
C PRO A 365 -26.69 34.09 28.00
N ALA A 366 -26.67 34.90 26.93
CA ALA A 366 -27.77 35.05 25.98
C ALA A 366 -27.93 33.84 25.04
N LYS A 367 -29.19 33.39 24.87
CA LYS A 367 -29.62 32.29 23.99
C LYS A 367 -29.83 32.71 22.53
N LYS A 368 -29.73 31.69 21.67
CA LYS A 368 -29.86 31.59 20.20
C LYS A 368 -31.05 32.34 19.56
N LYS A 369 -30.84 32.86 18.34
CA LYS A 369 -31.89 33.02 17.31
C LYS A 369 -31.52 32.31 16.00
N ILE A 370 -32.50 31.55 15.52
CA ILE A 370 -32.58 30.82 14.26
C ILE A 370 -33.00 31.80 13.15
N ILE A 371 -32.36 31.76 11.98
CA ILE A 371 -32.97 32.25 10.73
C ILE A 371 -32.70 31.21 9.64
N LYS A 372 -33.77 30.52 9.22
CA LYS A 372 -33.84 29.79 7.95
C LYS A 372 -33.95 30.82 6.82
N LYS A 373 -33.12 30.70 5.77
CA LYS A 373 -33.36 31.39 4.50
C LYS A 373 -33.60 30.34 3.42
N LYS A 374 -34.81 30.41 2.87
CA LYS A 374 -35.34 29.65 1.75
C LYS A 374 -34.92 30.41 0.48
N VAL A 375 -34.29 29.72 -0.46
CA VAL A 375 -34.42 29.94 -1.92
C VAL A 375 -34.46 28.55 -2.53
#